data_AF-A0A5B1BM76-F1
#
_entry.id   AF-A0A5B1BM76-F1
#
_cell.length_a   1.000
_cell.length_b   1.000
_cell.length_c   1.000
_cell.angle_alpha   90.00
_cell.angle_beta   90.00
_cell.angle_gamma   90.00
#
_symmetry.space_group_name_H-M   'P 1'
#
loop_
_entity.id
_entity.type
_entity.pdbx_description
1 polymer ?
#
loop_
_entity_poly.entity_id
_entity_poly.type
_entity_poly.pdbx_seq_one_letter_code
_entity_poly.pdbx_strand_id
1 'polypeptide(L)'
;MIVGAFLAEAASAVNNKLNVSGGVLFRYAVDADRLARCLLVVLTQTETGNPDRRVDVEIWPPTDDEPLLMPFELPEAAISAEVGFAIFEIEVKLPVDGRWVIVVTGGAGAISLPLLVSG
;
A
#
# COMPACT_ATOMS: atom_id res chain seq x y z
N MET A 1 8.93 -11.12 -5.77
CA MET A 1 8.48 -11.17 -4.37
C MET A 1 8.28 -9.78 -3.75
N ILE A 2 7.19 -9.56 -3.00
CA ILE A 2 7.06 -8.40 -2.10
C ILE A 2 7.84 -8.68 -0.81
N VAL A 3 8.67 -7.73 -0.38
CA VAL A 3 9.49 -7.83 0.84
C VAL A 3 9.12 -6.80 1.90
N GLY A 4 8.39 -5.75 1.51
CA GLY A 4 8.00 -4.66 2.39
C GLY A 4 6.83 -3.87 1.81
N ALA A 5 6.05 -3.24 2.67
CA ALA A 5 5.07 -2.25 2.26
C ALA A 5 4.87 -1.23 3.39
N PHE A 6 4.51 0.00 3.05
CA PHE A 6 4.11 1.03 4.01
C PHE A 6 3.24 2.09 3.35
N LEU A 7 2.43 2.76 4.16
CA LEU A 7 1.66 3.93 3.73
C LEU A 7 2.48 5.20 3.96
N ALA A 8 2.51 6.10 3.00
CA ALA A 8 3.27 7.34 3.03
C ALA A 8 2.38 8.55 2.74
N GLU A 9 2.72 9.69 3.34
CA GLU A 9 2.13 10.98 2.99
C GLU A 9 2.51 11.41 1.57
N ALA A 10 3.79 11.25 1.21
CA ALA A 10 4.29 11.53 -0.12
C ALA A 10 5.50 10.64 -0.45
N ALA A 11 5.55 10.18 -1.70
CA ALA A 11 6.61 9.33 -2.22
C ALA A 11 6.79 9.61 -3.71
N SER A 12 8.02 9.53 -4.20
CA SER A 12 8.35 9.72 -5.61
C SER A 12 9.56 8.90 -6.02
N ALA A 13 9.66 8.58 -7.31
CA ALA A 13 10.85 8.00 -7.91
C ALA A 13 11.72 9.11 -8.50
N VAL A 14 12.94 9.28 -8.00
CA VAL A 14 13.92 10.25 -8.54
C VAL A 14 15.21 9.52 -8.83
N ASN A 15 15.64 9.52 -10.10
CA ASN A 15 16.85 8.79 -10.55
C ASN A 15 16.85 7.31 -10.12
N ASN A 16 15.72 6.62 -10.29
CA ASN A 16 15.50 5.23 -9.86
C ASN A 16 15.69 4.99 -8.35
N LYS A 17 15.57 6.03 -7.53
CA LYS A 17 15.57 5.93 -6.07
C LYS A 17 14.22 6.33 -5.51
N LEU A 18 13.79 5.61 -4.48
CA LEU A 18 12.60 5.93 -3.72
C LEU A 18 12.91 7.11 -2.80
N ASN A 19 12.24 8.24 -3.02
CA ASN A 19 12.23 9.37 -2.11
C ASN A 19 10.90 9.39 -1.37
N VAL A 20 10.95 9.34 -0.04
CA VAL A 20 9.79 9.51 0.83
C VAL A 20 9.92 10.86 1.53
N SER A 21 8.85 11.64 1.54
CA SER A 21 8.78 12.95 2.20
C SER A 21 7.55 13.04 3.09
N GLY A 22 7.68 13.71 4.24
CA GLY A 22 6.68 13.65 5.30
C GLY A 22 6.93 12.46 6.22
N GLY A 23 5.89 11.69 6.51
CA GLY A 23 5.93 10.52 7.39
C GLY A 23 5.36 9.23 6.80
N VAL A 24 5.64 8.14 7.51
CA VAL A 24 4.93 6.85 7.35
C VAL A 24 3.63 6.93 8.15
N LEU A 25 2.53 6.60 7.51
CA LEU A 25 1.20 6.73 8.09
C LEU A 25 0.87 5.52 8.97
N PHE A 26 0.56 5.82 10.23
CA PHE A 26 -0.10 4.89 11.16
C PHE A 26 -1.42 5.44 11.70
N ARG A 27 -1.69 6.73 11.46
CA ARG A 27 -2.97 7.40 11.71
C ARG A 27 -3.37 8.21 10.49
N TYR A 28 -4.67 8.41 10.29
CA TYR A 28 -5.23 9.26 9.25
C TYR A 28 -6.47 9.99 9.79
N ALA A 29 -6.47 11.32 9.70
CA ALA A 29 -7.65 12.12 10.00
C ALA A 29 -8.43 12.37 8.71
N VAL A 30 -9.69 11.97 8.65
CA VAL A 30 -10.56 12.18 7.49
C VAL A 30 -11.47 13.37 7.69
N ASP A 31 -11.82 14.04 6.61
CA ASP A 31 -12.79 15.14 6.62
C ASP A 31 -14.25 14.61 6.61
N ALA A 32 -15.23 15.52 6.52
CA ALA A 32 -16.65 15.18 6.54
C ALA A 32 -17.11 14.25 5.40
N ASP A 33 -16.38 14.20 4.28
CA ASP A 33 -16.64 13.27 3.17
C ASP A 33 -16.06 11.87 3.40
N ARG A 34 -15.32 11.69 4.51
CA ARG A 34 -14.65 10.45 4.94
C ARG A 34 -13.69 9.89 3.90
N LEU A 35 -13.14 10.73 3.03
CA LEU A 35 -12.20 10.32 1.99
C LEU A 35 -10.77 10.31 2.54
N ALA A 36 -10.06 9.20 2.36
CA ALA A 36 -8.65 9.08 2.67
C ALA A 36 -7.84 8.97 1.38
N ARG A 37 -6.79 9.79 1.27
CA ARG A 37 -5.81 9.81 0.18
C ARG A 37 -4.41 9.62 0.72
N CYS A 38 -3.75 8.55 0.32
CA CYS A 38 -2.37 8.28 0.71
C CYS A 38 -1.66 7.46 -0.36
N LEU A 39 -0.34 7.33 -0.23
CA LEU A 39 0.45 6.51 -1.14
C LEU A 39 0.80 5.19 -0.46
N LEU A 40 0.48 4.08 -1.12
CA LEU A 40 1.00 2.78 -0.79
C LEU A 40 2.34 2.58 -1.51
N VAL A 41 3.41 2.43 -0.74
CA VAL A 41 4.72 2.05 -1.26
C VAL A 41 4.93 0.56 -1.03
N VAL A 42 5.21 -0.17 -2.10
CA VAL A 42 5.51 -1.60 -2.08
C VAL A 42 6.98 -1.78 -2.43
N LEU A 43 7.72 -2.51 -1.60
CA LEU A 43 9.11 -2.87 -1.83
C LEU A 43 9.17 -4.29 -2.39
N THR A 44 9.96 -4.45 -3.44
CA THR A 44 10.08 -5.70 -4.19
C THR A 44 11.53 -6.16 -4.21
N GLN A 45 11.70 -7.46 -4.32
CA GLN A 45 12.99 -8.07 -4.58
C GLN A 45 12.85 -8.99 -5.81
N THR A 46 13.85 -8.96 -6.69
CA THR A 46 13.90 -9.88 -7.83
C THR A 46 13.85 -11.31 -7.35
N GLU A 47 12.99 -12.09 -7.98
CA GLU A 47 12.83 -13.52 -7.72
C GLU A 47 13.25 -14.27 -8.99
N THR A 48 13.93 -15.40 -8.83
CA THR A 48 14.31 -16.25 -9.96
C THR A 48 13.07 -17.04 -10.42
N GLY A 49 12.42 -16.60 -11.50
CA GLY A 49 11.19 -17.24 -12.02
C GLY A 49 10.35 -16.26 -12.85
N ASN A 50 9.11 -16.65 -13.20
CA ASN A 50 8.13 -15.73 -13.77
C ASN A 50 7.52 -14.91 -12.62
N PRO A 51 7.91 -13.64 -12.41
CA PRO A 51 7.45 -12.90 -11.26
C PRO A 51 5.97 -12.58 -11.44
N ASP A 52 5.13 -13.07 -10.53
CA ASP A 52 3.75 -12.58 -10.45
C ASP A 52 3.81 -11.08 -10.14
N ARG A 53 3.26 -10.29 -11.05
CA ARG A 53 3.24 -8.83 -10.98
C ARG A 53 1.99 -8.32 -10.27
N ARG A 54 1.06 -9.20 -9.94
CA ARG A 54 -0.16 -8.81 -9.24
C ARG A 54 0.13 -8.49 -7.79
N VAL A 55 -0.38 -7.35 -7.34
CA VAL A 55 -0.45 -6.96 -5.93
C VAL A 55 -1.92 -6.84 -5.58
N ASP A 56 -2.43 -7.68 -4.70
CA ASP A 56 -3.77 -7.56 -4.16
C ASP A 56 -3.72 -6.75 -2.87
N VAL A 57 -4.53 -5.69 -2.81
CA VAL A 57 -4.68 -4.87 -1.61
C VAL A 57 -6.09 -5.07 -1.06
N GLU A 58 -6.18 -5.47 0.20
CA GLU A 58 -7.43 -5.62 0.92
C GLU A 58 -7.48 -4.61 2.06
N ILE A 59 -8.56 -3.82 2.15
CA ILE A 59 -8.73 -2.80 3.19
C ILE A 59 -9.86 -3.27 4.10
N TRP A 60 -9.47 -3.79 5.27
CA TRP A 60 -10.36 -4.35 6.26
C TRP A 60 -10.87 -3.27 7.21
N PRO A 61 -12.21 -3.13 7.36
CA PRO A 61 -12.79 -2.20 8.32
C PRO A 61 -12.59 -2.68 9.76
N PRO A 62 -12.74 -1.78 10.75
CA PRO A 62 -12.74 -2.15 12.17
C PRO A 62 -14.03 -2.87 12.60
N THR A 63 -14.99 -3.06 11.69
CA THR A 63 -16.25 -3.79 11.86
C THR A 63 -16.15 -5.21 11.29
N ASP A 64 -17.22 -6.00 11.41
CA ASP A 64 -17.32 -7.33 10.78
C ASP A 64 -17.74 -7.27 9.30
N ASP A 65 -17.65 -6.10 8.66
CA ASP A 65 -17.98 -5.92 7.24
C ASP A 65 -16.89 -6.51 6.32
N GLU A 66 -17.25 -6.74 5.05
CA GLU A 66 -16.31 -7.24 4.05
C GLU A 66 -15.20 -6.23 3.71
N PRO A 67 -13.99 -6.70 3.33
CA PRO A 67 -12.90 -5.83 2.94
C PRO A 67 -13.15 -5.19 1.57
N LEU A 68 -12.59 -3.99 1.37
CA LEU A 68 -12.48 -3.41 0.04
C LEU A 68 -11.30 -4.04 -0.69
N LEU A 69 -11.53 -4.58 -1.89
CA LEU A 69 -10.51 -5.23 -2.70
C LEU A 69 -10.02 -4.30 -3.82
N MET A 70 -8.70 -4.09 -3.88
CA MET A 70 -8.04 -3.22 -4.84
C MET A 70 -6.82 -3.94 -5.46
N PRO A 71 -6.96 -4.55 -6.64
CA PRO A 71 -5.84 -5.16 -7.33
C PRO A 71 -5.00 -4.11 -8.06
N PHE A 72 -3.68 -4.28 -8.02
CA PHE A 72 -2.69 -3.48 -8.73
C PHE A 72 -1.73 -4.38 -9.50
N GLU A 73 -1.02 -3.79 -10.47
CA GLU A 73 0.04 -4.45 -11.20
C GLU A 73 1.36 -3.72 -10.97
N LEU A 74 2.40 -4.46 -10.58
CA LEU A 74 3.75 -3.94 -10.44
C LEU A 74 4.29 -3.49 -11.80
N PRO A 75 4.87 -2.29 -11.91
CA PRO A 75 5.63 -1.89 -13.10
C PRO A 75 6.79 -2.85 -13.37
N GLU A 76 7.14 -3.07 -14.64
CA GLU A 76 8.28 -3.93 -15.01
C GLU A 76 9.60 -3.47 -14.38
N ALA A 77 9.79 -2.16 -14.24
CA ALA A 77 10.97 -1.59 -13.59
C ALA A 77 11.07 -1.98 -12.10
N ALA A 78 9.95 -2.27 -11.43
CA ALA A 78 9.93 -2.66 -10.03
C ALA A 78 10.37 -4.11 -9.81
N ILE A 79 10.30 -4.98 -10.82
CA ILE A 79 10.65 -6.41 -10.71
C ILE A 79 11.98 -6.77 -11.38
N SER A 80 12.57 -5.85 -12.15
CA SER A 80 13.82 -6.07 -12.87
C SER A 80 15.07 -5.68 -12.06
N ALA A 81 14.92 -4.85 -11.04
CA ALA A 81 15.99 -4.44 -10.15
C ALA A 81 16.12 -5.38 -8.95
N GLU A 82 17.36 -5.67 -8.53
CA GLU A 82 17.64 -6.52 -7.36
C GLU A 82 16.83 -6.11 -6.13
N VAL A 83 16.69 -4.80 -5.93
CA VAL A 83 15.75 -4.18 -5.00
C VAL A 83 14.95 -3.13 -5.78
N GLY A 84 13.63 -3.28 -5.80
CA GLY A 84 12.71 -2.40 -6.50
C GLY A 84 11.64 -1.82 -5.59
N PHE A 85 10.83 -0.93 -6.15
CA PHE A 85 9.66 -0.40 -5.47
C PHE A 85 8.58 0.00 -6.48
N ALA A 86 7.34 0.03 -6.00
CA ALA A 86 6.19 0.60 -6.69
C ALA A 86 5.46 1.56 -5.75
N ILE A 87 4.85 2.60 -6.33
CA ILE A 87 4.06 3.59 -5.61
C ILE A 87 2.67 3.57 -6.21
N PHE A 88 1.67 3.33 -5.37
CA PHE A 88 0.26 3.31 -5.75
C PHE A 88 -0.48 4.38 -4.97
N GLU A 89 -1.36 5.12 -5.66
CA GLU A 89 -2.27 6.05 -4.99
C GLU A 89 -3.48 5.27 -4.47
N ILE A 90 -3.75 5.42 -3.18
CA ILE A 90 -4.93 4.85 -2.53
C ILE A 90 -5.88 6.01 -2.23
N GLU A 91 -7.01 6.01 -2.93
CA GLU A 91 -8.15 6.86 -2.64
C GLU A 91 -9.33 5.96 -2.24
N VAL A 92 -9.76 6.05 -0.98
CA VAL A 92 -10.79 5.16 -0.43
C VAL A 92 -11.66 5.89 0.59
N LYS A 93 -12.94 5.53 0.66
CA LYS A 93 -13.84 6.00 1.71
C LYS A 93 -13.70 5.14 2.96
N LEU A 94 -13.44 5.77 4.09
CA LEU A 94 -13.27 5.10 5.40
C LEU A 94 -14.39 5.59 6.33
N PRO A 95 -15.63 5.07 6.21
CA PRO A 95 -16.82 5.66 6.82
C PRO A 95 -16.88 5.54 8.35
N VAL A 96 -16.09 4.65 8.95
CA VAL A 96 -16.08 4.37 10.39
C VAL A 96 -14.73 4.66 11.01
N ASP A 97 -14.75 5.20 12.22
CA ASP A 97 -13.56 5.39 13.04
C ASP A 97 -13.05 4.07 13.60
N GLY A 98 -11.75 4.00 13.83
CA GLY A 98 -11.11 2.84 14.43
C GLY A 98 -9.88 2.36 13.67
N ARG A 99 -9.44 1.14 14.00
CA ARG A 99 -8.25 0.53 13.43
C ARG A 99 -8.62 -0.25 12.17
N TRP A 100 -8.32 0.33 11.02
CA TRP A 100 -8.36 -0.34 9.74
C TRP A 100 -7.08 -1.16 9.52
N VAL A 101 -7.17 -2.22 8.72
CA VAL A 101 -6.01 -3.03 8.36
C VAL A 101 -5.93 -3.14 6.83
N ILE A 102 -4.86 -2.59 6.26
CA ILE A 102 -4.56 -2.76 4.84
C ILE A 102 -3.64 -3.97 4.69
N VAL A 103 -4.11 -5.01 4.02
CA VAL A 103 -3.32 -6.21 3.70
C VAL A 103 -2.84 -6.10 2.27
N VAL A 104 -1.54 -6.22 2.05
CA VAL A 104 -0.89 -6.15 0.74
C VAL A 104 -0.28 -7.50 0.44
N THR A 105 -0.80 -8.19 -0.58
CA THR A 105 -0.38 -9.53 -0.98
C THR A 105 0.24 -9.49 -2.37
N GLY A 106 1.36 -10.16 -2.58
CA GLY A 106 1.94 -10.28 -3.91
C GLY A 106 3.15 -11.21 -3.96
N GLY A 107 3.19 -12.06 -4.99
CA GLY A 107 4.11 -13.20 -5.04
C GLY A 107 3.88 -14.13 -3.84
N ALA A 108 4.96 -14.48 -3.13
CA ALA A 108 4.92 -15.43 -2.01
C ALA A 108 4.62 -14.80 -0.62
N GLY A 109 4.29 -13.51 -0.53
CA GLY A 109 4.19 -12.79 0.74
C GLY A 109 2.93 -11.93 0.89
N ALA A 110 2.56 -11.68 2.15
CA ALA A 110 1.51 -10.74 2.54
C ALA A 110 1.99 -9.86 3.70
N ILE A 111 1.62 -8.58 3.68
CA ILE A 111 2.03 -7.56 4.66
C ILE A 111 0.80 -6.84 5.17
N SER A 112 0.65 -6.75 6.49
CA SER A 112 -0.47 -6.05 7.13
C SER A 112 -0.02 -4.68 7.66
N LEU A 113 -0.71 -3.63 7.24
CA LEU A 113 -0.46 -2.24 7.58
C LEU A 113 -1.65 -1.70 8.39
N PRO A 114 -1.50 -1.53 9.71
CA PRO A 114 -2.57 -0.94 10.50
C PRO A 114 -2.65 0.57 10.29
N LEU A 115 -3.88 1.07 10.13
CA LEU A 115 -4.18 2.49 10.00
C LEU A 115 -5.27 2.89 10.98
N LEU A 116 -4.95 3.78 11.92
CA LEU A 116 -5.95 4.33 12.85
C LEU A 116 -6.66 5.53 12.20
N VAL A 117 -7.96 5.41 11.95
CA VAL A 117 -8.78 6.45 11.33
C VAL A 117 -9.62 7.16 12.39
N SER A 118 -9.69 8.49 12.27
CA SER A 118 -10.52 9.37 13.10
C SER A 118 -11.08 10.53 12.28
N GLY A 119 -12.28 11.04 12.57
CA GLY A 119 -12.81 12.24 11.91
C GLY A 119 -14.27 12.54 12.21
#